data_AF-A0A1Y4KGR8-F1
#
_entry.id   AF-A0A1Y4KGR8-F1
#
_cell.length_a   1.000
_cell.length_b   1.000
_cell.length_c   1.000
_cell.angle_alpha   90.00
_cell.angle_beta   90.00
_cell.angle_gamma   90.00
#
_symmetry.space_group_name_H-M   'P 1'
#
loop_
_entity.id
_entity.type
_entity.pdbx_description
1 polymer ?
#
loop_
_entity_poly.entity_id
_entity_poly.type
_entity_poly.pdbx_seq_one_letter_code
_entity_poly.pdbx_strand_id
1 'polypeptide(L)'
;MNDYMRALHQHFFQKPNLAELEMEIETARQDVRDWLDKAQRRRLMDLVDGQALLREAIALASFTAGFKLAWGIAKELEADGLHPLDEGEADCIHPSIGKEG
;
A
#
# COMPACT_ATOMS: atom_id res chain seq x y z
N MET A 1 -22.43 -9.10 5.23
CA MET A 1 -21.09 -8.95 5.86
C MET A 1 -19.96 -8.97 4.83
N ASN A 2 -19.93 -9.94 3.89
CA ASN A 2 -18.88 -10.01 2.86
C ASN A 2 -18.90 -8.81 1.90
N ASP A 3 -20.10 -8.31 1.54
CA ASP A 3 -20.25 -7.20 0.58
C ASP A 3 -19.74 -5.86 1.13
N TYR A 4 -19.88 -5.63 2.44
CA TYR A 4 -19.41 -4.40 3.09
C TYR A 4 -17.88 -4.32 3.12
N MET A 5 -17.21 -5.40 3.53
CA MET A 5 -15.74 -5.45 3.53
C MET A 5 -15.17 -5.33 2.12
N ARG A 6 -15.86 -5.91 1.13
CA ARG A 6 -15.49 -5.77 -0.28
C ARG A 6 -15.65 -4.34 -0.78
N ALA A 7 -16.74 -3.66 -0.44
CA ALA A 7 -16.97 -2.27 -0.81
C ALA A 7 -15.92 -1.33 -0.21
N LEU A 8 -15.59 -1.51 1.08
CA LEU A 8 -14.51 -0.76 1.73
C LEU A 8 -13.16 -1.00 1.07
N HIS A 9 -12.83 -2.26 0.78
CA HIS A 9 -11.59 -2.59 0.09
C HIS A 9 -11.54 -1.91 -1.28
N GLN A 10 -12.59 -1.97 -2.08
CA GLN A 10 -12.63 -1.30 -3.39
C GLN A 10 -12.51 0.23 -3.29
N HIS A 11 -13.00 0.82 -2.20
CA HIS A 11 -12.95 2.27 -2.00
C HIS A 11 -11.53 2.76 -1.64
N PHE A 12 -10.82 2.04 -0.77
CA PHE A 12 -9.51 2.47 -0.27
C PHE A 12 -8.32 1.81 -0.97
N PHE A 13 -8.51 0.63 -1.56
CA PHE A 13 -7.44 -0.08 -2.27
C PHE A 13 -7.50 0.22 -3.76
N GLN A 14 -6.51 0.96 -4.23
CA GLN A 14 -6.20 1.06 -5.64
C GLN A 14 -4.98 0.17 -5.93
N LYS A 15 -5.15 -0.82 -6.80
CA LYS A 15 -4.01 -1.66 -7.21
C LYS A 15 -2.95 -0.76 -7.86
N PRO A 16 -1.70 -0.75 -7.36
CA PRO A 16 -0.64 0.00 -8.01
C PRO A 16 -0.36 -0.56 -9.41
N ASN A 17 -0.04 0.33 -10.34
CA ASN A 17 0.47 -0.10 -11.65
C ASN A 17 1.91 -0.59 -11.48
N LEU A 18 2.10 -1.90 -11.60
CA LEU A 18 3.39 -2.57 -11.43
C LEU A 18 3.83 -3.31 -12.71
N ALA A 19 3.21 -3.02 -13.85
CA ALA A 19 3.44 -3.79 -15.08
C ALA A 19 4.91 -3.80 -15.54
N GLU A 20 5.61 -2.67 -15.38
CA GLU A 20 7.04 -2.57 -15.67
C GLU A 20 7.87 -3.48 -14.75
N LEU A 21 7.61 -3.40 -13.44
CA LEU A 21 8.28 -4.23 -12.45
C LEU A 21 7.98 -5.74 -12.64
N GLU A 22 6.74 -6.09 -12.97
CA GLU A 22 6.34 -7.47 -13.29
C GLU A 22 7.12 -8.00 -14.49
N MET A 23 7.30 -7.18 -15.53
CA MET A 23 8.10 -7.51 -16.71
C MET A 23 9.60 -7.65 -16.40
N GLU A 24 10.16 -6.75 -15.59
CA GLU A 24 11.56 -6.84 -15.14
C GLU A 24 11.81 -8.12 -14.35
N ILE A 25 10.91 -8.47 -13.43
CA ILE A 25 11.00 -9.69 -12.63
C ILE A 25 10.95 -10.93 -13.53
N GLU A 26 10.04 -10.97 -14.51
CA GLU A 26 9.94 -12.12 -15.40
C GLU A 26 11.16 -12.25 -16.32
N THR A 27 11.71 -11.12 -16.79
CA THR A 27 12.95 -11.09 -17.57
C THR A 27 14.12 -11.65 -16.74
N ALA A 28 14.30 -11.15 -15.51
CA ALA A 28 15.35 -11.64 -14.61
C ALA A 28 15.16 -13.13 -14.26
N ARG A 29 13.92 -13.59 -14.12
CA ARG A 29 13.61 -15.00 -13.88
C ARG A 29 14.02 -15.87 -15.06
N GLN A 30 13.81 -15.40 -16.29
CA GLN A 30 14.20 -16.09 -17.51
C GLN A 30 15.71 -16.23 -17.59
N ASP A 31 16.45 -15.15 -17.35
CA ASP A 31 17.92 -15.17 -17.32
C ASP A 31 18.43 -16.17 -16.28
N VAL A 32 17.95 -16.07 -15.04
CA VAL A 32 18.32 -16.99 -13.95
C VAL A 32 18.06 -18.46 -14.33
N ARG A 33 16.98 -18.75 -15.06
CA ARG A 33 16.65 -20.11 -15.48
C ARG A 33 17.69 -20.70 -16.42
N ASP A 34 18.26 -19.87 -17.29
CA ASP A 34 19.16 -20.30 -18.35
C ASP A 34 20.61 -20.43 -17.85
N TRP A 35 20.98 -19.70 -16.78
CA TRP A 35 22.32 -19.69 -16.21
C TRP A 35 22.53 -20.63 -15.00
N LEU A 36 21.49 -20.95 -14.22
CA LEU A 36 21.63 -21.72 -12.98
C LEU A 36 21.24 -23.20 -13.12
N ASP A 37 22.00 -24.07 -12.47
CA ASP A 37 21.66 -25.49 -12.37
C ASP A 37 20.41 -25.75 -11.48
N LYS A 38 19.94 -27.00 -11.43
CA LYS A 38 18.73 -27.36 -10.68
C LYS A 38 18.86 -27.13 -9.17
N ALA A 39 20.02 -27.41 -8.58
CA ALA A 39 20.24 -27.27 -7.13
C ALA A 39 20.38 -25.80 -6.74
N GLN A 40 21.07 -25.01 -7.56
CA GLN A 40 21.20 -23.56 -7.38
C GLN A 40 19.85 -22.87 -7.51
N ARG A 41 19.05 -23.22 -8.54
CA ARG A 41 17.68 -22.69 -8.68
C ARG A 41 16.80 -23.02 -7.48
N ARG A 42 16.93 -24.22 -6.91
CA ARG A 42 16.15 -24.59 -5.71
C ARG A 42 16.50 -23.68 -4.53
N ARG A 43 17.78 -23.48 -4.25
CA ARG A 43 18.23 -22.60 -3.14
C ARG A 43 17.79 -21.15 -3.35
N LEU A 44 17.84 -20.65 -4.59
CA LEU A 44 17.37 -19.31 -4.91
C LEU A 44 15.87 -19.18 -4.67
N MET A 45 15.06 -20.17 -5.07
CA MET A 45 13.62 -20.19 -4.78
C MET A 45 13.36 -20.20 -3.28
N ASP A 46 14.03 -21.08 -2.52
CA ASP A 46 13.86 -21.13 -1.06
C ASP A 46 14.23 -19.77 -0.40
N LEU A 47 15.24 -19.06 -0.93
CA LEU A 47 15.62 -17.72 -0.46
C LEU A 47 14.56 -16.65 -0.81
N VAL A 48 14.08 -16.63 -2.06
CA VAL A 48 13.04 -15.69 -2.52
C VAL A 48 11.74 -15.90 -1.73
N ASP A 49 11.35 -17.15 -1.50
CA ASP A 49 10.18 -17.51 -0.70
C ASP A 49 10.35 -17.02 0.75
N GLY A 50 11.54 -17.26 1.35
CA GLY A 50 11.85 -16.74 2.68
C GLY A 50 11.79 -15.21 2.77
N GLN A 51 12.25 -14.50 1.72
CA GLN A 51 12.18 -13.05 1.66
C GLN A 51 10.74 -12.54 1.49
N ALA A 52 9.91 -13.24 0.71
CA ALA A 52 8.49 -12.92 0.56
C ALA A 52 7.76 -13.05 1.90
N LEU A 53 7.93 -14.18 2.59
CA LEU A 53 7.34 -14.41 3.92
C LEU A 53 7.79 -13.38 4.95
N LEU A 54 9.07 -13.00 4.95
CA LEU A 54 9.57 -11.97 5.86
C LEU A 54 8.93 -10.61 5.57
N ARG A 55 8.80 -10.21 4.29
CA ARG A 55 8.12 -8.96 3.92
C ARG A 55 6.66 -8.96 4.32
N GLU A 56 5.95 -10.07 4.12
CA GLU A 56 4.54 -10.21 4.53
C GLU A 56 4.39 -10.07 6.06
N ALA A 57 5.24 -10.73 6.83
CA ALA A 57 5.21 -10.65 8.29
C ALA A 57 5.46 -9.21 8.79
N ILE A 58 6.44 -8.51 8.21
CA ILE A 58 6.74 -7.11 8.54
C ILE A 58 5.56 -6.21 8.14
N ALA A 59 5.03 -6.37 6.92
CA ALA A 59 3.90 -5.57 6.45
C ALA A 59 2.66 -5.73 7.34
N LEU A 60 2.35 -6.95 7.77
CA LEU A 60 1.24 -7.23 8.68
C LEU A 60 1.48 -6.60 10.06
N ALA A 61 2.69 -6.69 10.60
CA ALA A 61 3.06 -6.09 11.87
C ALA A 61 2.93 -4.56 11.82
N SER A 62 3.48 -3.93 10.78
CA SER A 62 3.38 -2.48 10.55
C SER A 62 1.93 -2.02 10.37
N PHE A 63 1.14 -2.74 9.56
CA PHE A 63 -0.28 -2.44 9.38
C PHE A 63 -1.04 -2.53 10.71
N THR A 64 -0.83 -3.59 11.48
CA THR A 64 -1.51 -3.78 12.77
C THR A 64 -1.14 -2.68 13.77
N ALA A 65 0.14 -2.29 13.82
CA ALA A 65 0.61 -1.19 14.65
C ALA A 65 -0.01 0.15 14.21
N GLY A 66 0.00 0.45 12.91
CA GLY A 66 -0.59 1.65 12.35
C GLY A 66 -2.11 1.73 12.59
N PHE A 67 -2.82 0.62 12.41
CA PHE A 67 -4.25 0.54 12.70
C PHE A 67 -4.56 0.79 14.17
N LYS A 68 -3.81 0.17 15.10
CA LYS A 68 -3.97 0.41 16.55
C LYS A 68 -3.71 1.86 16.90
N LEU A 69 -2.70 2.49 16.29
CA LEU A 69 -2.39 3.90 16.49
C LEU A 69 -3.53 4.81 16.00
N ALA A 70 -3.98 4.63 14.75
CA ALA A 70 -5.08 5.40 14.19
C ALA A 70 -6.38 5.26 15.00
N TRP A 71 -6.67 4.04 15.47
CA TRP A 71 -7.80 3.77 16.34
C TRP A 71 -7.68 4.43 17.72
N GLY A 72 -6.47 4.49 18.28
CA GLY A 72 -6.19 5.24 19.52
C GLY A 72 -6.44 6.73 19.35
N ILE A 73 -5.90 7.32 18.28
CA ILE A 73 -6.11 8.74 17.94
C ILE A 73 -7.60 9.05 17.74
N ALA A 74 -8.33 8.20 17.00
CA ALA A 74 -9.76 8.40 16.78
C ALA A 74 -10.56 8.44 18.10
N LYS A 75 -10.24 7.54 19.04
CA LYS A 75 -10.87 7.52 20.37
C LYS A 75 -10.54 8.74 21.21
N GLU A 76 -9.31 9.23 21.15
CA GLU A 76 -8.91 10.45 21.87
C GLU A 76 -9.68 11.67 21.33
N LEU A 77 -9.81 11.80 20.01
CA LEU A 77 -10.59 12.87 19.37
C LEU A 77 -12.09 12.80 19.69
N GLU A 78 -12.66 11.59 19.78
CA GLU A 78 -14.06 11.41 20.21
C GLU A 78 -14.27 11.78 21.68
N ALA A 79 -13.28 11.53 22.54
CA ALA A 79 -13.37 11.76 23.99
C ALA A 79 -13.16 13.23 24.40
N ASP A 80 -12.33 13.98 23.68
CA ASP A 80 -12.08 15.41 23.96
C ASP A 80 -13.24 16.33 23.51
N GLY A 81 -14.29 15.78 22.91
CA GLY A 81 -15.43 16.52 22.39
C GLY A 81 -15.03 17.27 21.11
N LEU A 82 -15.78 17.05 20.04
CA LEU A 82 -15.60 17.76 18.77
C LEU A 82 -15.50 19.28 19.03
N HIS A 83 -14.29 19.84 18.96
CA HIS A 83 -14.18 21.22 18.51
C HIS A 83 -14.78 21.19 17.11
N PRO A 84 -15.87 21.93 16.83
CA PRO A 84 -16.37 22.04 15.48
C PRO A 84 -15.17 22.44 14.62
N LEU A 85 -14.82 21.59 13.65
CA LEU A 85 -13.92 22.00 12.58
C LEU A 85 -14.69 23.13 11.91
N ASP A 86 -14.30 24.37 12.21
CA ASP A 86 -14.93 25.55 11.63
C ASP A 86 -14.95 25.35 10.12
N GLU A 87 -16.13 25.38 9.51
CA GLU A 87 -16.34 25.19 8.06
C GLU A 87 -15.75 26.35 7.23
N GLY A 88 -14.74 27.07 7.77
CA GLY A 88 -14.18 28.30 7.22
C GLY A 88 -12.86 28.16 6.46
N GLU A 89 -12.22 26.99 6.42
CA GLU A 89 -10.94 26.80 5.71
C GLU A 89 -11.05 25.80 4.54
N ALA A 90 -12.04 26.01 3.67
CA ALA A 90 -12.09 25.39 2.34
C ALA A 90 -12.09 26.44 1.19
N ASP A 91 -11.85 27.72 1.49
CA ASP A 91 -11.80 28.81 0.52
C ASP A 91 -10.38 29.36 0.37
N CYS A 92 -9.44 28.60 -0.20
CA CYS A 92 -8.15 29.18 -0.62
C CYS A 92 -7.35 28.34 -1.64
N ILE A 93 -7.95 27.61 -2.57
CA ILE A 93 -7.25 27.23 -3.81
C ILE A 93 -8.18 27.43 -5.00
N HIS A 94 -8.29 28.69 -5.42
CA HIS A 94 -8.81 29.04 -6.75
C HIS A 94 -7.61 29.04 -7.72
N PRO A 95 -7.58 28.16 -8.74
CA PRO A 95 -6.59 28.27 -9.80
C PRO A 95 -6.99 29.45 -10.69
N SER A 96 -6.19 30.51 -10.69
CA SER A 96 -6.34 31.62 -11.63
C SER A 96 -5.93 31.16 -13.03
N ILE A 97 -6.91 30.76 -13.84
CA ILE A 97 -6.73 30.45 -15.26
C ILE A 97 -6.96 31.75 -16.06
N GLY A 98 -5.87 32.28 -16.64
CA GLY A 98 -5.82 32.94 -17.94
C GLY A 98 -6.62 34.23 -18.21
N LYS A 99 -5.89 35.35 -18.38
CA LYS A 99 -6.22 36.40 -19.37
C LYS A 99 -4.90 36.94 -19.93
N GLU A 100 -4.39 36.32 -21.00
CA GLU A 100 -3.61 37.05 -22.00
C GLU A 100 -4.60 37.82 -22.88
N GLY A 101 -4.34 39.11 -23.07
CA GLY A 101 -5.05 40.03 -23.95
C GLY A 101 -4.18 41.26 -24.17
#